data_AF-A0A291QZM0-F1
#
_entry.id   AF-A0A291QZM0-F1
#
_cell.length_a   1.000
_cell.length_b   1.000
_cell.length_c   1.000
_cell.angle_alpha   90.00
_cell.angle_beta   90.00
_cell.angle_gamma   90.00
#
_symmetry.space_group_name_H-M   'P 1'
#
loop_
_entity.id
_entity.type
_entity.pdbx_description
1 polymer ?
#
loop_
_entity_poly.entity_id
_entity_poly.type
_entity_poly.pdbx_seq_one_letter_code
_entity_poly.pdbx_strand_id
1 'polypeptide(L)'
;MEEDFAGAVNAVIATAGNAQVVYDLLKGGGKSLTNFLQKRGLTKRIYSIAYARRKAVKDAWQLEKELVEATGEGSRRWTKKELSELKKAGKAKGYVGYHINNVKDYPDLAGDANNIKFVKKGDEHLLEHSGNYRNSTSGELIDRKKMIDNYRQNIKSD
;
A
#
# COMPACT_ATOMS: atom_id res chain seq x y z
N MET A 1 28.41 -26.21 0.23
CA MET A 1 28.17 -25.42 1.46
C MET A 1 27.42 -24.12 1.19
N GLU A 2 27.76 -23.32 0.16
CA GLU A 2 26.96 -22.12 -0.20
C GLU A 2 25.64 -22.42 -0.92
N GLU A 3 25.55 -23.52 -1.67
CA GLU A 3 24.32 -23.88 -2.40
C GLU A 3 23.20 -24.39 -1.48
N ASP A 4 23.53 -25.06 -0.38
CA ASP A 4 22.55 -25.56 0.61
C ASP A 4 21.79 -24.43 1.32
N PHE A 5 22.44 -23.28 1.53
CA PHE A 5 21.83 -22.16 2.24
C PHE A 5 20.84 -21.38 1.37
N ALA A 6 21.13 -21.23 0.07
CA ALA A 6 20.21 -20.61 -0.88
C ALA A 6 18.96 -21.48 -1.11
N GLY A 7 19.13 -22.81 -1.11
CA GLY A 7 18.03 -23.77 -1.09
C GLY A 7 17.15 -23.61 0.15
N ALA A 8 17.76 -23.50 1.33
CA ALA A 8 17.03 -23.31 2.59
C ALA A 8 16.23 -22.00 2.64
N VAL A 9 16.77 -20.89 2.13
CA VAL A 9 16.04 -19.60 2.11
C VAL A 9 14.85 -19.63 1.15
N ASN A 10 15.02 -20.21 -0.05
CA ASN A 10 13.92 -20.37 -0.99
C ASN A 10 12.84 -21.32 -0.45
N ALA A 11 13.25 -22.40 0.24
CA ALA A 11 12.34 -23.31 0.92
C ALA A 11 11.57 -22.59 2.06
N VAL A 12 12.24 -21.75 2.86
CA VAL A 12 11.57 -20.97 3.92
C VAL A 12 10.58 -19.95 3.34
N ILE A 13 10.92 -19.27 2.25
CA ILE A 13 9.99 -18.34 1.56
C ILE A 13 8.78 -19.08 1.00
N ALA A 14 8.99 -20.27 0.42
CA ALA A 14 7.91 -21.09 -0.13
C ALA A 14 7.03 -21.74 0.95
N THR A 15 7.59 -22.05 2.12
CA THR A 15 6.90 -22.76 3.21
C THR A 15 6.19 -21.79 4.17
N ALA A 16 6.74 -20.59 4.40
CA ALA A 16 6.20 -19.68 5.41
C ALA A 16 4.97 -18.90 4.96
N GLY A 17 4.75 -18.70 3.65
CA GLY A 17 3.59 -17.99 3.08
C GLY A 17 3.42 -16.52 3.51
N ASN A 18 4.17 -16.05 4.51
CA ASN A 18 4.03 -14.76 5.16
C ASN A 18 5.42 -14.09 5.29
N ALA A 19 5.54 -12.90 4.68
CA ALA A 19 6.78 -12.13 4.63
C ALA A 19 7.25 -11.64 6.01
N GLN A 20 6.34 -11.54 6.99
CA GLN A 20 6.64 -11.11 8.35
C GLN A 20 7.41 -12.18 9.14
N VAL A 21 7.07 -13.46 8.96
CA VAL A 21 7.76 -14.58 9.63
C VAL A 21 9.22 -14.69 9.16
N VAL A 22 9.45 -14.47 7.86
CA VAL A 22 10.81 -14.43 7.30
C VAL A 22 11.60 -13.26 7.87
N TYR A 23 10.96 -12.09 8.03
CA TYR A 23 11.60 -10.91 8.62
C TYR A 23 11.97 -11.11 10.10
N ASP A 24 11.13 -11.80 10.88
CA ASP A 24 11.39 -12.08 12.29
C ASP A 24 12.50 -13.13 12.49
N LEU A 25 12.59 -14.15 11.61
CA LEU A 25 13.73 -15.09 11.57
C LEU A 25 15.06 -14.38 11.27
N LEU A 26 15.06 -13.40 10.37
CA LEU A 26 16.25 -12.63 10.00
C LEU A 26 16.75 -11.70 11.11
N LYS A 27 15.84 -11.21 11.98
CA LYS A 27 16.22 -10.39 13.15
C LYS A 27 16.93 -11.19 14.24
N GLY A 28 16.67 -12.50 14.36
CA GLY A 28 17.35 -13.38 15.31
C GLY A 28 18.79 -13.75 14.90
N GLY A 29 19.13 -13.71 13.61
CA GLY A 29 20.40 -14.22 13.06
C GLY A 29 21.61 -13.28 13.12
N GLY A 30 21.48 -12.08 13.67
CA GLY A 30 22.57 -11.11 13.82
C GLY A 30 23.01 -10.42 12.52
N LYS A 31 23.71 -9.28 12.68
CA LYS A 31 24.10 -8.31 11.62
C LYS A 31 24.86 -8.92 10.42
N SER A 32 25.38 -10.13 10.55
CA SER A 32 26.14 -10.84 9.49
C SER A 32 25.22 -11.30 8.34
N LEU A 33 24.06 -11.87 8.66
CA LEU A 33 23.16 -12.43 7.66
C LEU A 33 22.44 -11.34 6.84
N THR A 34 22.08 -10.23 7.49
CA THR A 34 21.49 -9.07 6.82
C THR A 34 22.42 -8.45 5.79
N ASN A 35 23.72 -8.35 6.12
CA ASN A 35 24.73 -7.82 5.20
C ASN A 35 25.01 -8.78 4.03
N PHE A 36 24.98 -10.08 4.28
CA PHE A 36 25.15 -11.13 3.28
C PHE A 36 24.03 -11.12 2.23
N LEU A 37 22.76 -11.02 2.67
CA LEU A 37 21.60 -10.99 1.77
C LEU A 37 21.50 -9.68 0.97
N GLN A 38 21.95 -8.55 1.54
CA GLN A 38 22.01 -7.26 0.85
C GLN A 38 23.07 -7.26 -0.26
N LYS A 39 24.27 -7.81 -0.02
CA LYS A 39 25.34 -7.90 -1.03
C LYS A 39 24.96 -8.78 -2.23
N ARG A 40 24.10 -9.79 -2.05
CA ARG A 40 23.64 -10.69 -3.11
C ARG A 40 22.35 -10.24 -3.82
N GLY A 41 21.80 -9.06 -3.46
CA GLY A 41 20.58 -8.52 -4.09
C GLY A 41 19.30 -9.32 -3.80
N LEU A 42 19.35 -10.31 -2.91
CA LEU A 42 18.22 -11.18 -2.56
C LEU A 42 17.15 -10.43 -1.75
N THR A 43 17.52 -9.33 -1.09
CA THR A 43 16.58 -8.40 -0.46
C THR A 43 15.75 -7.58 -1.44
N LYS A 44 16.08 -7.53 -2.74
CA LYS A 44 15.21 -6.88 -3.75
C LYS A 44 13.90 -7.62 -3.96
N ARG A 45 13.85 -8.95 -3.74
CA ARG A 45 12.61 -9.76 -3.84
C ARG A 45 11.84 -9.84 -2.52
N ILE A 46 12.49 -9.60 -1.39
CA ILE A 46 11.85 -9.45 -0.07
C ILE A 46 11.46 -7.97 0.06
N TYR A 47 10.30 -7.59 -0.47
CA TYR A 47 9.77 -6.22 -0.44
C TYR A 47 10.01 -5.56 0.93
N SER A 48 10.82 -4.50 1.00
CA SER A 48 10.86 -3.73 2.24
C SER A 48 9.47 -3.13 2.47
N ILE A 49 8.95 -3.22 3.69
CA ILE A 49 7.65 -2.64 4.06
C ILE A 49 7.58 -1.17 3.64
N ALA A 50 8.69 -0.43 3.72
CA ALA A 50 8.78 0.94 3.24
C ALA A 50 8.59 1.09 1.72
N TYR A 51 9.04 0.13 0.91
CA TYR A 51 8.75 0.10 -0.52
C TYR A 51 7.28 -0.27 -0.79
N ALA A 52 6.76 -1.29 -0.11
CA ALA A 52 5.35 -1.71 -0.20
C ALA A 52 4.41 -0.52 0.07
N ARG A 53 4.64 0.21 1.17
CA ARG A 53 3.87 1.40 1.56
C ARG A 53 3.88 2.49 0.50
N ARG A 54 5.04 2.79 -0.07
CA ARG A 54 5.17 3.81 -1.12
C ARG A 54 4.48 3.38 -2.41
N LYS A 55 4.58 2.09 -2.76
CA LYS A 55 3.91 1.51 -3.92
C LYS A 55 2.40 1.56 -3.76
N ALA A 56 1.86 1.14 -2.62
CA ALA A 56 0.42 1.20 -2.32
C ALA A 56 -0.14 2.61 -2.53
N VAL A 57 0.52 3.64 -2.01
CA VAL A 57 0.08 5.04 -2.20
C VAL A 57 0.15 5.48 -3.67
N LYS A 58 1.20 5.07 -4.40
CA LYS A 58 1.33 5.40 -5.83
C LYS A 58 0.21 4.74 -6.64
N ASP A 59 -0.03 3.46 -6.41
CA ASP A 59 -1.04 2.68 -7.12
C ASP A 59 -2.45 3.16 -6.78
N ALA A 60 -2.71 3.54 -5.52
CA ALA A 60 -3.97 4.14 -5.12
C ALA A 60 -4.26 5.47 -5.83
N TRP A 61 -3.26 6.34 -6.02
CA TRP A 61 -3.42 7.57 -6.81
C TRP A 61 -3.73 7.28 -8.28
N GLN A 62 -3.09 6.26 -8.85
CA GLN A 62 -3.36 5.85 -10.23
C GLN A 62 -4.80 5.35 -10.39
N LEU A 63 -5.26 4.49 -9.49
CA LEU A 63 -6.65 4.01 -9.48
C LEU A 63 -7.65 5.13 -9.23
N GLU A 64 -7.31 6.10 -8.38
CA GLU A 64 -8.16 7.26 -8.12
C GLU A 64 -8.33 8.13 -9.37
N LYS A 65 -7.25 8.36 -10.11
CA LYS A 65 -7.31 9.07 -11.38
C LYS A 65 -8.20 8.33 -12.37
N GLU A 66 -8.01 7.01 -12.52
CA GLU A 66 -8.83 6.19 -13.42
C GLU A 66 -10.31 6.22 -13.04
N LEU A 67 -10.62 6.18 -11.75
CA LEU A 67 -11.99 6.31 -11.24
C LEU A 67 -12.61 7.66 -11.60
N VAL A 68 -11.86 8.75 -11.41
CA VAL A 68 -12.28 10.12 -11.74
C VAL A 68 -12.43 10.35 -13.24
N GLU A 69 -11.59 9.72 -14.06
CA GLU A 69 -11.70 9.76 -15.52
C GLU A 69 -12.90 8.95 -16.01
N ALA A 70 -13.17 7.79 -15.42
CA ALA A 70 -14.27 6.93 -15.81
C ALA A 70 -15.63 7.48 -15.37
N THR A 71 -15.76 7.91 -14.12
CA THR A 71 -17.07 8.20 -13.50
C THR A 71 -17.36 9.70 -13.34
N GLY A 72 -16.32 10.53 -13.42
CA GLY A 72 -16.41 11.95 -13.04
C GLY A 72 -16.32 12.20 -11.53
N GLU A 73 -16.37 11.15 -10.70
CA GLU A 73 -16.30 11.18 -9.25
C GLU A 73 -15.12 10.33 -8.73
N GLY A 74 -14.78 10.45 -7.45
CA GLY A 74 -13.67 9.69 -6.85
C GLY A 74 -14.11 8.90 -5.62
N SER A 75 -13.15 8.28 -4.94
CA SER A 75 -13.38 7.53 -3.69
C SER A 75 -13.76 8.43 -2.51
N ARG A 76 -13.59 9.74 -2.65
CA ARG A 76 -14.10 10.75 -1.72
C ARG A 76 -14.73 11.91 -2.47
N ARG A 77 -15.39 12.80 -1.72
CA ARG A 77 -15.91 14.06 -2.25
C ARG A 77 -14.76 15.01 -2.59
N TRP A 78 -14.44 15.07 -3.88
CA TRP A 78 -13.51 16.03 -4.45
C TRP A 78 -14.24 17.27 -4.97
N THR A 79 -13.65 18.44 -4.77
CA THR A 79 -14.10 19.68 -5.40
C THR A 79 -13.80 19.66 -6.90
N LYS A 80 -14.49 20.49 -7.69
CA LYS A 80 -14.23 20.64 -9.13
C LYS A 80 -12.76 20.94 -9.45
N LYS A 81 -12.09 21.73 -8.59
CA LYS A 81 -10.67 22.03 -8.71
C LYS A 81 -9.81 20.78 -8.50
N GLU A 82 -10.06 20.03 -7.43
CA GLU A 82 -9.31 18.81 -7.10
C GLU A 82 -9.52 17.71 -8.16
N LEU A 83 -10.74 17.56 -8.70
CA LEU A 83 -11.02 16.66 -9.83
C LEU A 83 -10.19 17.03 -11.06
N SER A 84 -10.07 18.34 -11.36
CA SER A 84 -9.22 18.82 -12.47
C SER A 84 -7.74 18.52 -12.23
N GLU A 85 -7.26 18.71 -10.99
CA GLU A 85 -5.89 18.35 -10.60
C GLU A 85 -5.64 16.84 -10.73
N LEU A 86 -6.59 15.99 -10.32
CA LEU A 86 -6.50 14.54 -10.45
C LEU A 86 -6.39 14.09 -11.90
N LYS A 87 -7.23 14.61 -12.80
CA LYS A 87 -7.19 14.28 -14.23
C LYS A 87 -5.86 14.71 -14.85
N LYS A 88 -5.39 15.93 -14.54
CA LYS A 88 -4.18 16.51 -15.15
C LYS A 88 -2.88 15.95 -14.59
N ALA A 89 -2.75 15.91 -13.26
CA ALA A 89 -1.50 15.60 -12.56
C ALA A 89 -1.50 14.22 -11.89
N GLY A 90 -2.64 13.52 -11.86
CA GLY A 90 -2.79 12.23 -11.17
C GLY A 90 -2.84 12.32 -9.65
N LYS A 91 -2.86 13.53 -9.08
CA LYS A 91 -2.92 13.78 -7.64
C LYS A 91 -3.61 15.10 -7.34
N ALA A 92 -4.36 15.13 -6.24
CA ALA A 92 -4.91 16.37 -5.69
C ALA A 92 -3.89 17.03 -4.75
N LYS A 93 -3.66 18.33 -4.91
CA LYS A 93 -2.69 19.08 -4.09
C LYS A 93 -3.20 19.19 -2.65
N GLY A 94 -2.30 19.03 -1.69
CA GLY A 94 -2.64 19.12 -0.27
C GLY A 94 -3.12 17.82 0.36
N TYR A 95 -3.19 16.72 -0.40
CA TYR A 95 -3.57 15.40 0.13
C TYR A 95 -2.37 14.45 0.25
N VAL A 96 -2.50 13.47 1.15
CA VAL A 96 -1.58 12.34 1.32
C VAL A 96 -2.35 11.03 1.32
N GLY A 97 -1.68 9.94 0.93
CA GLY A 97 -2.21 8.59 1.09
C GLY A 97 -2.01 8.09 2.52
N TYR A 98 -3.10 7.70 3.17
CA TYR A 98 -3.18 7.20 4.52
C TYR A 98 -3.53 5.71 4.52
N HIS A 99 -2.78 4.90 5.26
CA HIS A 99 -3.09 3.48 5.44
C HIS A 99 -4.29 3.32 6.39
N ILE A 100 -5.44 2.88 5.88
CA ILE A 100 -6.68 2.69 6.65
C ILE A 100 -6.44 1.71 7.80
N ASN A 101 -5.87 0.55 7.46
CA ASN A 101 -5.40 -0.45 8.39
C ASN A 101 -3.89 -0.27 8.58
N ASN A 102 -3.46 0.01 9.81
CA ASN A 102 -2.08 0.38 10.10
C ASN A 102 -1.11 -0.77 9.82
N VAL A 103 -0.02 -0.47 9.11
CA VAL A 103 0.93 -1.49 8.63
C VAL A 103 1.67 -2.23 9.74
N LYS A 104 1.72 -1.66 10.95
CA LYS A 104 2.32 -2.32 12.11
C LYS A 104 1.54 -3.58 12.50
N ASP A 105 0.21 -3.50 12.51
CA ASP A 105 -0.65 -4.59 12.95
C ASP A 105 -1.18 -5.40 11.76
N TYR A 106 -1.18 -4.81 10.56
CA TYR A 106 -1.60 -5.43 9.29
C TYR A 106 -0.49 -5.36 8.23
N PRO A 107 0.66 -6.06 8.43
CA PRO A 107 1.80 -6.00 7.50
C PRO A 107 1.48 -6.53 6.10
N ASP A 108 0.56 -7.49 5.99
CA ASP A 108 0.13 -8.06 4.71
C ASP A 108 -0.60 -7.03 3.82
N LEU A 109 -1.18 -5.98 4.42
CA LEU A 109 -1.84 -4.89 3.71
C LEU A 109 -0.90 -3.71 3.39
N ALA A 110 0.41 -3.82 3.65
CA ALA A 110 1.37 -2.74 3.44
C ALA A 110 1.43 -2.27 1.98
N GLY A 111 1.31 -3.21 1.05
CA GLY A 111 1.37 -3.01 -0.39
C GLY A 111 0.01 -2.84 -1.07
N ASP A 112 -1.09 -2.94 -0.32
CA ASP A 112 -2.44 -2.90 -0.87
C ASP A 112 -2.90 -1.47 -1.11
N ALA A 113 -3.21 -1.14 -2.37
CA ALA A 113 -3.74 0.17 -2.77
C ALA A 113 -5.17 0.42 -2.25
N ASN A 114 -5.96 -0.63 -2.02
CA ASN A 114 -7.30 -0.53 -1.46
C ASN A 114 -7.24 -0.17 0.04
N ASN A 115 -6.11 -0.43 0.70
CA ASN A 115 -5.84 0.01 2.07
C ASN A 115 -5.44 1.49 2.16
N ILE A 116 -5.55 2.26 1.08
CA ILE A 116 -5.20 3.69 1.06
C ILE A 116 -6.45 4.56 0.90
N LYS A 117 -6.64 5.47 1.86
CA LYS A 117 -7.55 6.62 1.75
C LYS A 117 -6.75 7.91 1.60
N PHE A 118 -7.33 8.92 0.94
CA PHE A 118 -6.70 10.22 0.82
C PHE A 118 -7.20 11.14 1.92
N VAL A 119 -6.30 11.84 2.61
CA VAL A 119 -6.61 12.80 3.68
C VAL A 119 -5.86 14.10 3.43
N LYS A 120 -6.44 15.24 3.81
CA LYS A 120 -5.72 16.51 3.75
C LYS A 120 -4.54 16.50 4.71
N LYS A 121 -3.44 17.12 4.28
CA LYS A 121 -2.28 17.37 5.14
C LYS A 121 -2.70 18.25 6.33
N GLY A 122 -2.12 17.99 7.49
CA GLY A 122 -2.44 18.71 8.73
C GLY A 122 -3.43 17.93 9.58
N ASP A 123 -4.48 18.61 10.05
CA ASP A 123 -5.34 18.12 11.13
C ASP A 123 -6.11 16.84 10.77
N GLU A 124 -6.58 16.67 9.53
CA GLU A 124 -7.28 15.45 9.10
C GLU A 124 -6.37 14.21 9.27
N HIS A 125 -5.09 14.31 8.93
CA HIS A 125 -4.14 13.20 9.09
C HIS A 125 -3.89 12.82 10.56
N LEU A 126 -3.87 13.82 11.46
CA LEU A 126 -3.68 13.60 12.90
C LEU A 126 -4.96 13.05 13.56
N LEU A 127 -6.13 13.54 13.12
CA LEU A 127 -7.43 13.07 13.59
C LEU A 127 -7.67 11.60 13.27
N GLU A 128 -7.20 11.12 12.12
CA GLU A 128 -7.27 9.69 11.79
C GLU A 128 -6.51 8.80 12.78
N HIS A 129 -5.48 9.35 13.41
CA HIS A 129 -4.76 8.70 14.49
C HIS A 129 -5.35 9.01 15.88
N SER A 130 -6.56 9.55 15.97
CA SER A 130 -7.19 10.01 17.22
C SER A 130 -6.27 10.92 18.04
N GLY A 131 -5.50 11.80 17.38
CA GLY A 131 -4.58 12.73 18.02
C GLY A 131 -3.21 12.15 18.38
N ASN A 132 -2.95 10.87 18.14
CA ASN A 132 -1.66 10.24 18.45
C ASN A 132 -1.25 9.23 17.38
N TYR A 133 -0.21 9.55 16.60
CA TYR A 133 0.34 8.71 15.53
C TYR A 133 0.72 7.27 15.93
N ARG A 134 0.78 6.96 17.23
CA ARG A 134 1.01 5.60 17.75
C ARG A 134 -0.25 4.74 17.79
N ASN A 135 -1.42 5.34 17.64
CA ASN A 135 -2.69 4.64 17.66
C ASN A 135 -2.84 3.80 16.39
N SER A 136 -3.30 2.56 16.60
CA SER A 136 -3.68 1.66 15.54
C SER A 136 -4.97 2.12 14.87
N THR A 137 -5.09 1.87 13.58
CA THR A 137 -6.28 2.20 12.80
C THR A 137 -6.72 0.97 12.03
N SER A 138 -8.03 0.82 11.90
CA SER A 138 -8.66 -0.23 11.11
C SER A 138 -9.92 0.29 10.45
N GLY A 139 -10.29 -0.28 9.30
CA GLY A 139 -11.49 0.12 8.59
C GLY A 139 -11.64 -0.59 7.25
N GLU A 140 -12.74 -0.29 6.58
CA GLU A 140 -13.06 -0.88 5.29
C GLU A 140 -12.10 -0.44 4.18
N LEU A 141 -11.72 -1.39 3.33
CA LEU A 141 -10.87 -1.13 2.16
C LEU A 141 -11.69 -0.46 1.05
N ILE A 142 -11.02 0.41 0.28
CA ILE A 142 -11.62 1.15 -0.83
C ILE A 142 -11.25 0.48 -2.16
N ASP A 143 -12.16 -0.34 -2.69
CA ASP A 143 -11.98 -0.99 -4.00
C ASP A 143 -12.40 -0.08 -5.16
N ARG A 144 -11.47 0.77 -5.58
CA ARG A 144 -11.66 1.70 -6.71
C ARG A 144 -11.90 0.97 -8.02
N LYS A 145 -11.31 -0.22 -8.19
CA LYS A 145 -11.46 -1.00 -9.42
C LYS A 145 -12.89 -1.52 -9.54
N LYS A 146 -13.46 -2.05 -8.45
CA LYS A 146 -14.87 -2.43 -8.38
C LYS A 146 -15.81 -1.25 -8.61
N MET A 147 -15.50 -0.07 -8.09
CA MET A 147 -16.29 1.15 -8.37
C MET A 147 -16.35 1.47 -9.88
N ILE A 148 -15.20 1.39 -10.57
CA ILE A 148 -15.12 1.59 -12.02
C ILE A 148 -15.92 0.52 -12.77
N ASP A 149 -15.76 -0.75 -12.39
CA ASP A 149 -16.40 -1.86 -13.09
C ASP A 149 -17.92 -1.83 -12.92
N ASN A 150 -18.42 -1.50 -11.72
CA ASN A 150 -19.85 -1.28 -11.47
C ASN A 150 -20.42 -0.16 -12.35
N TYR A 151 -19.73 0.98 -12.44
CA TYR A 151 -20.16 2.09 -13.30
C TYR A 151 -20.27 1.67 -14.77
N ARG A 152 -19.29 0.91 -15.27
CA ARG A 152 -19.28 0.40 -16.65
C ARG A 152 -20.39 -0.61 -16.93
N GLN A 153 -20.77 -1.42 -15.96
CA GLN A 153 -21.87 -2.37 -16.10
C GLN A 153 -23.22 -1.66 -16.18
N ASN A 154 -23.41 -0.62 -15.36
CA ASN A 154 -24.64 0.17 -15.37
C ASN A 154 -24.87 0.84 -16.74
N ILE A 155 -23.84 1.46 -17.33
CA ILE A 155 -23.96 2.11 -18.66
C ILE A 155 -24.29 1.11 -19.78
N LYS A 156 -23.82 -0.14 -19.69
CA LYS A 156 -24.08 -1.16 -20.72
C LYS A 156 -25.48 -1.77 -20.64
N SER A 157 -26.18 -1.54 -19.54
CA SER A 157 -27.51 -2.09 -19.29
C SER A 157 -28.63 -1.14 -19.75
N ASP A 158 -28.27 0.08 -20.16
CA ASP A 158 -29.13 1.10 -20.77
C ASP A 158 -29.03 1.06 -22.30
#